data_AF-A0A3B6IPE7-F1
#
_entry.id   AF-A0A3B6IPE7-F1
#
_cell.length_a   1.000
_cell.length_b   1.000
_cell.length_c   1.000
_cell.angle_alpha   90.00
_cell.angle_beta   90.00
_cell.angle_gamma   90.00
#
_symmetry.space_group_name_H-M   'P 1'
#
loop_
_entity.id
_entity.type
_entity.pdbx_description
1 polymer ?
#
loop_
_entity_poly.entity_id
_entity_poly.type
_entity_poly.pdbx_seq_one_letter_code
_entity_poly.pdbx_strand_id
1 'polypeptide(L)'
;MGHPEQFPLKYVAVGNEDCDNTKPFYQGHYLKFYNAIREAYPDIQIISNCDGSSEPLDHPVDLYDFHIYTNANDLFLKKDKFSRTSRTGPKVFVSEYAVTDEGDAGKGSLLASLAEAAFLIGLENNSDIVHMACYAPLFVNENDRQWNPDAIVFNSWQQYGTPSYWMQTFFGESSGAVIHPVRLNSSYSGSLAASAITWQDNEDIFLRIKIVNFGPNAVNLTLSATGLEAGVNTSRSAVTVLTSNDTLDENSFDDPLKVKPVKSGLPSAAEEMQAMLVPHSFTSFDLALDEYGELVADM
;
A
#
# COMPACT_ATOMS: atom_id res chain seq x y z
N MET A 1 -4.61 27.71 24.34
CA MET A 1 -3.20 27.37 24.03
C MET A 1 -2.71 28.03 22.73
N GLY A 2 -3.17 29.24 22.36
CA GLY A 2 -2.62 30.00 21.22
C GLY A 2 -3.17 29.69 19.82
N HIS A 3 -4.08 28.73 19.66
CA HIS A 3 -4.70 28.39 18.37
C HIS A 3 -6.23 28.46 18.48
N PRO A 4 -6.87 29.59 18.13
CA PRO A 4 -8.32 29.75 18.24
C PRO A 4 -9.10 29.09 17.08
N GLU A 5 -8.44 28.85 15.95
CA GLU A 5 -9.03 28.17 14.80
C GLU A 5 -9.15 26.65 15.05
N GLN A 6 -10.14 26.02 14.43
CA GLN A 6 -10.35 24.58 14.54
C GLN A 6 -9.37 23.84 13.64
N PHE A 7 -8.81 22.73 14.13
CA PHE A 7 -8.11 21.79 13.26
C PHE A 7 -9.13 21.01 12.41
N PRO A 8 -8.83 20.72 11.14
CA PRO A 8 -9.69 19.88 10.32
C PRO A 8 -9.64 18.42 10.82
N LEU A 9 -10.62 18.03 11.64
CA LEU A 9 -10.78 16.67 12.14
C LEU A 9 -11.87 15.95 11.34
N LYS A 10 -11.48 14.96 10.53
CA LYS A 10 -12.40 14.22 9.67
C LYS A 10 -12.80 12.86 10.22
N TYR A 11 -11.93 12.24 11.03
CA TYR A 11 -12.08 10.87 11.49
C TYR A 11 -11.85 10.77 12.99
N VAL A 12 -12.64 9.94 13.67
CA VAL A 12 -12.44 9.56 15.08
C VAL A 12 -12.60 8.06 15.22
N ALA A 13 -11.55 7.37 15.66
CA ALA A 13 -11.63 5.98 16.10
C ALA A 13 -12.05 5.92 17.57
N VAL A 14 -13.00 5.04 17.88
CA VAL A 14 -13.50 4.85 19.25
C VAL A 14 -12.90 3.56 19.81
N GLY A 15 -11.80 3.69 20.55
CA GLY A 15 -11.04 2.58 21.13
C GLY A 15 -9.83 2.19 20.28
N ASN A 16 -9.14 1.12 20.69
CA ASN A 16 -8.07 0.47 19.94
C ASN A 16 -8.01 -1.04 20.26
N GLU A 17 -8.17 -1.89 19.25
CA GLU A 17 -8.17 -3.36 19.41
C GLU A 17 -9.16 -3.83 20.50
N ASP A 18 -10.26 -3.09 20.69
CA ASP A 18 -11.17 -3.34 21.79
C ASP A 18 -12.28 -4.35 21.44
N CYS A 19 -12.42 -4.70 20.16
CA CYS A 19 -13.43 -5.65 19.68
C CYS A 19 -12.93 -7.11 19.73
N ASP A 20 -12.52 -7.55 20.92
CA ASP A 20 -12.15 -8.94 21.19
C ASP A 20 -13.06 -9.57 22.26
N ASN A 21 -13.03 -10.90 22.36
CA ASN A 21 -13.84 -11.65 23.33
C ASN A 21 -13.45 -11.41 24.79
N THR A 22 -12.31 -10.75 25.05
CA THR A 22 -11.85 -10.38 26.40
C THR A 22 -12.42 -9.04 26.86
N LYS A 23 -12.97 -8.24 25.94
CA LYS A 23 -13.54 -6.91 26.18
C LYS A 23 -15.04 -6.85 25.82
N PRO A 24 -15.90 -7.62 26.51
CA PRO A 24 -17.31 -7.81 26.13
C PRO A 24 -18.17 -6.54 26.19
N PHE A 25 -17.69 -5.47 26.83
CA PHE A 25 -18.42 -4.22 26.97
C PHE A 25 -18.11 -3.19 25.88
N TYR A 26 -17.16 -3.48 24.98
CA TYR A 26 -16.73 -2.53 23.94
C TYR A 26 -17.91 -2.04 23.11
N GLN A 27 -18.69 -2.95 22.51
CA GLN A 27 -19.80 -2.59 21.64
C GLN A 27 -20.84 -1.68 22.34
N GLY A 28 -21.16 -1.98 23.60
CA GLY A 28 -22.07 -1.16 24.40
C GLY A 28 -21.52 0.23 24.73
N HIS A 29 -20.21 0.35 24.93
CA HIS A 29 -19.54 1.65 25.11
C HIS A 29 -19.43 2.41 23.79
N TYR A 30 -19.03 1.74 22.71
CA TYR A 30 -18.96 2.30 21.37
C TYR A 30 -20.27 2.99 21.00
N LEU A 31 -21.43 2.36 21.22
CA LEU A 31 -22.73 2.97 20.92
C LEU A 31 -22.99 4.28 21.68
N LYS A 32 -22.53 4.39 22.93
CA LYS A 32 -22.67 5.64 23.71
C LYS A 32 -21.81 6.75 23.12
N PHE A 33 -20.56 6.44 22.75
CA PHE A 33 -19.65 7.40 22.12
C PHE A 33 -20.13 7.77 20.72
N TYR A 34 -20.53 6.79 19.89
CA TYR A 34 -21.05 6.99 18.55
C TYR A 34 -22.22 7.97 18.56
N ASN A 35 -23.23 7.74 19.43
CA ASN A 35 -24.41 8.59 19.50
C ASN A 35 -24.05 10.03 19.92
N ALA A 36 -23.19 10.19 20.93
CA ALA A 36 -22.78 11.51 21.40
C ALA A 36 -21.94 12.28 20.37
N ILE A 37 -21.00 11.60 19.69
CA ILE A 37 -20.17 12.21 18.65
C ILE A 37 -21.03 12.55 17.43
N ARG A 38 -21.90 11.65 16.98
CA ARG A 38 -22.77 11.87 15.82
C ARG A 38 -23.75 13.02 16.05
N GLU A 39 -24.28 13.16 17.26
CA GLU A 39 -25.18 14.27 17.61
C GLU A 39 -24.47 15.63 17.56
N ALA A 40 -23.23 15.70 18.06
CA ALA A 40 -22.47 16.94 18.14
C ALA A 40 -21.72 17.30 16.84
N TYR A 41 -21.25 16.29 16.10
CA TYR A 41 -20.35 16.41 14.96
C TYR A 41 -20.77 15.43 13.84
N PRO A 42 -21.90 15.71 13.15
CA PRO A 42 -22.44 14.81 12.15
C PRO A 42 -21.55 14.60 10.92
N ASP A 43 -20.58 15.49 10.70
CA ASP A 43 -19.60 15.48 9.62
C ASP A 43 -18.37 14.59 9.89
N ILE A 44 -18.06 14.31 11.16
CA ILE A 44 -16.97 13.40 11.53
C ILE A 44 -17.34 11.96 11.16
N GLN A 45 -16.43 11.28 10.48
CA GLN A 45 -16.53 9.85 10.21
C GLN A 45 -16.04 9.06 11.43
N ILE A 46 -16.86 8.12 11.91
CA ILE A 46 -16.59 7.36 13.13
C ILE A 46 -16.11 5.95 12.77
N ILE A 47 -14.96 5.56 13.32
CA ILE A 47 -14.30 4.28 13.09
C ILE A 47 -14.55 3.34 14.28
N SER A 48 -15.04 2.13 14.01
CA SER A 48 -15.16 1.02 14.98
C SER A 48 -13.94 0.11 14.94
N ASN A 49 -13.55 -0.48 16.07
CA ASN A 49 -12.46 -1.46 16.15
C ASN A 49 -12.89 -2.91 15.82
N CYS A 50 -14.14 -3.10 15.37
CA CYS A 50 -14.65 -4.42 15.02
C CYS A 50 -14.41 -4.71 13.54
N ASP A 51 -13.67 -5.77 13.21
CA ASP A 51 -13.42 -6.19 11.83
C ASP A 51 -14.73 -6.58 11.11
N GLY A 52 -15.13 -5.77 10.13
CA GLY A 52 -16.28 -5.99 9.25
C GLY A 52 -15.93 -6.65 7.90
N SER A 53 -14.71 -7.15 7.72
CA SER A 53 -14.21 -7.64 6.43
C SER A 53 -14.87 -8.92 5.94
N SER A 54 -15.33 -9.76 6.87
CA SER A 54 -15.86 -11.10 6.58
C SER A 54 -17.33 -11.24 6.92
N GLU A 55 -17.80 -10.55 7.97
CA GLU A 55 -19.19 -10.54 8.41
C GLU A 55 -19.70 -9.11 8.58
N PRO A 56 -20.99 -8.84 8.29
CA PRO A 56 -21.57 -7.52 8.52
C PRO A 56 -21.53 -7.12 9.99
N LEU A 57 -21.16 -5.86 10.25
CA LEU A 57 -21.27 -5.27 11.58
C LEU A 57 -22.75 -5.02 11.92
N ASP A 58 -23.11 -5.25 13.18
CA ASP A 58 -24.47 -5.16 13.72
C ASP A 58 -24.78 -3.80 14.41
N HIS A 59 -23.87 -2.84 14.30
CA HIS A 59 -23.93 -1.51 14.90
C HIS A 59 -23.63 -0.42 13.85
N PRO A 60 -24.11 0.82 14.06
CA PRO A 60 -23.86 1.91 13.13
C PRO A 60 -22.38 2.33 13.15
N VAL A 61 -21.83 2.53 11.96
CA VAL A 61 -20.40 2.76 11.76
C VAL A 61 -20.17 3.28 10.33
N ASP A 62 -19.22 4.21 10.15
CA ASP A 62 -18.86 4.70 8.82
C ASP A 62 -17.69 3.89 8.24
N LEU A 63 -16.70 3.61 9.09
CA LEU A 63 -15.54 2.81 8.78
C LEU A 63 -15.24 1.81 9.89
N TYR A 64 -14.64 0.68 9.55
CA TYR A 64 -14.05 -0.20 10.56
C TYR A 64 -12.54 -0.30 10.37
N ASP A 65 -11.84 -0.52 11.47
CA ASP A 65 -10.41 -0.76 11.45
C ASP A 65 -10.08 -2.24 11.17
N PHE A 66 -8.91 -2.48 10.59
CA PHE A 66 -8.41 -3.81 10.29
C PHE A 66 -6.92 -3.86 10.61
N HIS A 67 -6.55 -4.79 11.50
CA HIS A 67 -5.19 -4.99 11.97
C HIS A 67 -4.67 -6.34 11.47
N ILE A 68 -3.42 -6.38 10.98
CA ILE A 68 -2.76 -7.65 10.68
C ILE A 68 -1.25 -7.62 10.92
N TYR A 69 -0.80 -8.48 11.82
CA TYR A 69 0.61 -8.77 12.08
C TYR A 69 0.85 -10.27 11.90
N THR A 70 1.67 -10.64 10.93
CA THR A 70 1.82 -12.05 10.52
C THR A 70 3.18 -12.29 9.84
N ASN A 71 3.42 -13.50 9.33
CA ASN A 71 4.61 -13.83 8.54
C ASN A 71 4.46 -13.38 7.07
N ALA A 72 5.57 -13.33 6.32
CA ALA A 72 5.58 -12.78 4.96
C ALA A 72 4.69 -13.59 4.00
N ASN A 73 4.67 -14.91 4.12
CA ASN A 73 3.87 -15.76 3.25
C ASN A 73 2.35 -15.56 3.49
N ASP A 74 1.90 -15.50 4.74
CA ASP A 74 0.48 -15.24 5.03
C ASP A 74 0.07 -13.83 4.60
N LEU A 75 0.90 -12.81 4.84
CA LEU A 75 0.60 -11.44 4.41
C LEU A 75 0.53 -11.32 2.88
N PHE A 76 1.46 -11.96 2.16
CA PHE A 76 1.41 -12.02 0.69
C PHE A 76 0.08 -12.64 0.21
N LEU A 77 -0.40 -13.71 0.85
CA LEU A 77 -1.68 -14.33 0.52
C LEU A 77 -2.89 -13.45 0.86
N LYS A 78 -2.75 -12.45 1.75
CA LYS A 78 -3.80 -11.45 2.02
C LYS A 78 -3.96 -10.40 0.93
N LYS A 79 -3.20 -10.45 -0.18
CA LYS A 79 -3.46 -9.62 -1.37
C LYS A 79 -4.90 -9.72 -1.89
N ASP A 80 -5.62 -10.79 -1.57
CA ASP A 80 -7.03 -10.99 -1.94
C ASP A 80 -8.02 -10.83 -0.76
N LYS A 81 -7.57 -10.31 0.40
CA LYS A 81 -8.36 -10.23 1.65
C LYS A 81 -9.71 -9.53 1.46
N PHE A 82 -9.73 -8.42 0.72
CA PHE A 82 -10.94 -7.61 0.54
C PHE A 82 -11.69 -7.89 -0.77
N SER A 83 -11.18 -8.79 -1.62
CA SER A 83 -11.76 -9.09 -2.93
C SER A 83 -13.23 -9.53 -2.85
N ARG A 84 -13.63 -10.17 -1.75
CA ARG A 84 -15.00 -10.65 -1.50
C ARG A 84 -15.77 -9.86 -0.44
N THR A 85 -15.18 -8.82 0.14
CA THR A 85 -15.85 -7.98 1.14
C THR A 85 -17.03 -7.24 0.51
N SER A 86 -18.09 -7.00 1.29
CA SER A 86 -19.29 -6.33 0.80
C SER A 86 -19.01 -4.90 0.35
N ARG A 87 -19.61 -4.48 -0.77
CA ARG A 87 -19.51 -3.11 -1.31
C ARG A 87 -20.62 -2.18 -0.82
N THR A 88 -21.55 -2.69 -0.01
CA THR A 88 -22.70 -1.94 0.52
C THR A 88 -22.62 -1.68 2.03
N GLY A 89 -21.48 -1.98 2.65
CA GLY A 89 -21.22 -1.81 4.09
C GLY A 89 -20.33 -0.60 4.41
N PRO A 90 -19.86 -0.48 5.66
CA PRO A 90 -18.87 0.51 6.05
C PRO A 90 -17.57 0.35 5.23
N LYS A 91 -16.83 1.46 5.10
CA LYS A 91 -15.52 1.45 4.43
C LYS A 91 -14.45 0.87 5.35
N VAL A 92 -13.30 0.52 4.78
CA VAL A 92 -12.20 -0.10 5.52
C VAL A 92 -11.11 0.92 5.78
N PHE A 93 -10.63 0.93 7.02
CA PHE A 93 -9.35 1.52 7.40
C PHE A 93 -8.40 0.39 7.82
N VAL A 94 -7.39 0.10 7.00
CA VAL A 94 -6.31 -0.82 7.39
C VAL A 94 -5.32 -0.06 8.26
N SER A 95 -5.67 0.14 9.52
CA SER A 95 -4.95 1.03 10.46
C SER A 95 -3.58 0.51 10.88
N GLU A 96 -3.39 -0.81 10.88
CA GLU A 96 -2.15 -1.43 11.31
C GLU A 96 -1.86 -2.67 10.47
N TYR A 97 -0.69 -2.68 9.83
CA TYR A 97 -0.17 -3.91 9.23
C TYR A 97 1.36 -3.91 9.16
N ALA A 98 1.95 -5.10 9.35
CA ALA A 98 3.35 -5.38 9.07
C ALA A 98 3.61 -6.89 9.05
N VAL A 99 4.70 -7.30 8.40
CA VAL A 99 5.29 -8.61 8.68
C VAL A 99 6.07 -8.51 10.00
N THR A 100 5.75 -9.35 10.98
CA THR A 100 6.35 -9.29 12.34
C THR A 100 7.01 -10.59 12.78
N ASP A 101 6.90 -11.66 11.98
CA ASP A 101 7.64 -12.89 12.27
C ASP A 101 9.15 -12.62 12.24
N GLU A 102 9.86 -12.98 13.30
CA GLU A 102 11.29 -12.64 13.46
C GLU A 102 12.15 -13.19 12.32
N GLY A 103 11.83 -14.38 11.80
CA GLY A 103 12.59 -15.03 10.73
C GLY A 103 12.41 -14.37 9.36
N ASP A 104 11.26 -13.74 9.13
CA ASP A 104 10.93 -13.07 7.87
C ASP A 104 11.23 -11.57 7.94
N ALA A 105 10.86 -10.92 9.04
CA ALA A 105 10.91 -9.48 9.20
C ALA A 105 12.33 -8.95 9.41
N GLY A 106 13.14 -9.67 10.19
CA GLY A 106 14.39 -9.13 10.71
C GLY A 106 14.18 -7.73 11.30
N LYS A 107 15.02 -6.73 11.05
CA LYS A 107 14.75 -5.31 11.41
C LYS A 107 14.04 -4.50 10.33
N GLY A 108 13.47 -5.18 9.33
CA GLY A 108 12.90 -4.60 8.12
C GLY A 108 13.65 -5.15 6.91
N SER A 109 13.28 -6.37 6.51
CA SER A 109 13.88 -7.10 5.39
C SER A 109 13.23 -6.78 4.04
N LEU A 110 13.90 -7.17 2.97
CA LEU A 110 13.32 -7.22 1.63
C LEU A 110 12.07 -8.12 1.59
N LEU A 111 12.12 -9.31 2.20
CA LEU A 111 11.03 -10.28 2.18
C LEU A 111 9.73 -9.70 2.76
N ALA A 112 9.82 -9.05 3.92
CA ALA A 112 8.72 -8.36 4.56
C ALA A 112 8.12 -7.29 3.65
N SER A 113 8.99 -6.44 3.11
CA SER A 113 8.61 -5.36 2.20
C SER A 113 7.89 -5.84 0.93
N LEU A 114 8.28 -6.99 0.36
CA LEU A 114 7.60 -7.56 -0.81
C LEU A 114 6.22 -8.13 -0.47
N ALA A 115 6.07 -8.78 0.67
CA ALA A 115 4.78 -9.27 1.14
C ALA A 115 3.81 -8.10 1.43
N GLU A 116 4.31 -7.04 2.06
CA GLU A 116 3.57 -5.80 2.32
C GLU A 116 3.19 -5.08 1.03
N ALA A 117 4.07 -5.04 0.02
CA ALA A 117 3.76 -4.49 -1.29
C ALA A 117 2.65 -5.28 -2.00
N ALA A 118 2.65 -6.62 -1.89
CA ALA A 118 1.59 -7.45 -2.44
C ALA A 118 0.25 -7.22 -1.72
N PHE A 119 0.28 -7.04 -0.40
CA PHE A 119 -0.90 -6.67 0.37
C PHE A 119 -1.44 -5.28 -0.03
N LEU A 120 -0.58 -4.28 -0.16
CA LEU A 120 -0.92 -2.94 -0.66
C LEU A 120 -1.52 -2.95 -2.07
N ILE A 121 -1.00 -3.78 -2.98
CA ILE A 121 -1.61 -4.02 -4.30
C ILE A 121 -3.05 -4.54 -4.14
N GLY A 122 -3.27 -5.45 -3.19
CA GLY A 122 -4.60 -5.94 -2.84
C GLY A 122 -5.53 -4.84 -2.35
N LEU A 123 -5.03 -3.93 -1.52
CA LEU A 123 -5.79 -2.76 -1.05
C LEU A 123 -6.12 -1.81 -2.20
N GLU A 124 -5.16 -1.52 -3.07
CA GLU A 124 -5.34 -0.67 -4.25
C GLU A 124 -6.41 -1.21 -5.21
N ASN A 125 -6.39 -2.53 -5.46
CA ASN A 125 -7.39 -3.24 -6.27
C ASN A 125 -8.79 -3.26 -5.63
N ASN A 126 -8.90 -2.94 -4.34
CA ASN A 126 -10.17 -2.86 -3.59
C ASN A 126 -10.39 -1.45 -3.01
N SER A 127 -9.82 -0.42 -3.65
CA SER A 127 -9.94 0.98 -3.23
C SER A 127 -11.36 1.55 -3.33
N ASP A 128 -12.30 0.81 -3.94
CA ASP A 128 -13.74 1.09 -3.87
C ASP A 128 -14.29 0.97 -2.43
N ILE A 129 -13.66 0.16 -1.58
CA ILE A 129 -14.06 -0.04 -0.19
C ILE A 129 -12.94 0.26 0.82
N VAL A 130 -11.67 0.07 0.47
CA VAL A 130 -10.52 0.39 1.33
C VAL A 130 -10.13 1.85 1.14
N HIS A 131 -10.37 2.68 2.15
CA HIS A 131 -10.20 4.13 2.06
C HIS A 131 -8.87 4.62 2.64
N MET A 132 -8.30 3.90 3.61
CA MET A 132 -7.08 4.31 4.31
C MET A 132 -6.26 3.08 4.66
N ALA A 133 -4.94 3.21 4.66
CA ALA A 133 -4.01 2.18 5.10
C ALA A 133 -2.79 2.82 5.80
N CYS A 134 -2.31 2.22 6.88
CA CYS A 134 -1.19 2.69 7.66
C CYS A 134 -0.28 1.52 8.06
N TYR A 135 0.99 1.59 7.68
CA TYR A 135 2.01 0.70 8.23
C TYR A 135 2.23 0.99 9.71
N ALA A 136 2.42 -0.04 10.51
CA ALA A 136 2.68 0.11 11.93
C ALA A 136 3.78 -0.85 12.42
N PRO A 137 4.71 -0.38 13.27
CA PRO A 137 4.90 1.00 13.73
C PRO A 137 5.78 1.85 12.78
N LEU A 138 5.64 3.18 12.86
CA LEU A 138 6.34 4.09 11.95
C LEU A 138 7.80 4.36 12.36
N PHE A 139 8.07 4.49 13.66
CA PHE A 139 9.35 4.97 14.17
C PHE A 139 9.88 4.11 15.31
N VAL A 140 11.19 3.87 15.30
CA VAL A 140 11.90 3.23 16.41
C VAL A 140 13.25 3.86 16.67
N ASN A 141 13.55 4.07 17.95
CA ASN A 141 14.90 4.39 18.38
C ASN A 141 15.70 3.08 18.47
N GLU A 142 16.79 2.96 17.71
CA GLU A 142 17.62 1.74 17.70
C GLU A 142 18.14 1.35 19.09
N ASN A 143 18.27 2.31 20.02
CA ASN A 143 18.74 2.05 21.39
C ASN A 143 17.63 1.61 22.35
N ASP A 144 16.35 1.61 21.94
CA ASP A 144 15.20 1.25 22.79
C ASP A 144 14.08 0.61 21.96
N ARG A 145 14.42 -0.47 21.26
CA ARG A 145 13.49 -1.22 20.41
C ARG A 145 12.60 -2.12 21.26
N GLN A 146 11.33 -1.74 21.39
CA GLN A 146 10.29 -2.51 22.12
C GLN A 146 9.37 -3.32 21.20
N TRP A 147 9.29 -2.92 19.92
CA TRP A 147 8.55 -3.60 18.87
C TRP A 147 9.43 -3.74 17.63
N ASN A 148 9.11 -4.69 16.76
CA ASN A 148 9.88 -4.94 15.55
C ASN A 148 9.01 -5.61 14.47
N PRO A 149 9.18 -5.27 13.18
CA PRO A 149 10.01 -4.20 12.62
C PRO A 149 9.32 -2.82 12.69
N ASP A 150 9.99 -1.78 12.16
CA ASP A 150 9.45 -0.43 12.03
C ASP A 150 9.89 0.18 10.69
N ALA A 151 9.13 1.14 10.16
CA ALA A 151 9.46 1.76 8.87
C ALA A 151 10.73 2.63 8.95
N ILE A 152 10.87 3.46 10.00
CA ILE A 152 11.97 4.41 10.15
C ILE A 152 12.73 4.14 11.44
N VAL A 153 14.02 3.82 11.29
CA VAL A 153 14.93 3.58 12.40
C VAL A 153 15.79 4.82 12.61
N PHE A 154 15.89 5.30 13.85
CA PHE A 154 16.67 6.48 14.18
C PHE A 154 17.48 6.32 15.46
N ASN A 155 18.47 7.20 15.64
CA ASN A 155 19.14 7.44 16.90
C ASN A 155 19.26 8.96 17.13
N SER A 156 20.12 9.41 18.05
CA SER A 156 20.24 10.83 18.40
C SER A 156 20.69 11.77 17.27
N TRP A 157 21.24 11.26 16.14
CA TRP A 157 21.82 12.10 15.09
C TRP A 157 21.65 11.60 13.65
N GLN A 158 21.14 10.38 13.44
CA GLN A 158 20.92 9.80 12.12
C GLN A 158 19.69 8.91 12.08
N GLN A 159 19.22 8.62 10.87
CA GLN A 159 18.04 7.82 10.58
C GLN A 159 18.17 7.12 9.23
N TYR A 160 17.48 5.99 9.07
CA TYR A 160 17.28 5.32 7.79
C TYR A 160 15.87 4.78 7.67
N GLY A 161 15.42 4.62 6.43
CA GLY A 161 14.18 3.92 6.11
C GLY A 161 14.45 2.46 5.79
N THR A 162 13.67 1.55 6.34
CA THR A 162 13.69 0.13 5.97
C THR A 162 13.14 -0.06 4.54
N PRO A 163 13.30 -1.25 3.92
CA PRO A 163 12.62 -1.59 2.66
C PRO A 163 11.11 -1.31 2.72
N SER A 164 10.46 -1.58 3.86
CA SER A 164 9.04 -1.27 4.10
C SER A 164 8.75 0.23 4.03
N TYR A 165 9.60 1.10 4.57
CA TYR A 165 9.46 2.57 4.41
C TYR A 165 9.49 2.99 2.94
N TRP A 166 10.41 2.42 2.17
CA TRP A 166 10.50 2.75 0.74
C TRP A 166 9.25 2.30 -0.02
N MET A 167 8.65 1.17 0.35
CA MET A 167 7.36 0.75 -0.21
C MET A 167 6.21 1.68 0.20
N GLN A 168 6.13 2.10 1.46
CA GLN A 168 5.14 3.12 1.87
C GLN A 168 5.26 4.39 1.04
N THR A 169 6.50 4.86 0.86
CA THR A 169 6.78 6.06 0.05
C THR A 169 6.34 5.86 -1.40
N PHE A 170 6.63 4.70 -1.99
CA PHE A 170 6.30 4.38 -3.38
C PHE A 170 4.78 4.24 -3.63
N PHE A 171 4.01 3.78 -2.64
CA PHE A 171 2.56 3.70 -2.76
C PHE A 171 1.85 5.03 -2.43
N GLY A 172 2.59 6.09 -2.08
CA GLY A 172 2.02 7.41 -1.81
C GLY A 172 1.21 7.96 -2.98
N GLU A 173 1.66 7.72 -4.22
CA GLU A 173 0.99 8.20 -5.44
C GLU A 173 -0.28 7.39 -5.79
N SER A 174 -0.59 6.32 -5.05
CA SER A 174 -1.89 5.62 -5.16
C SER A 174 -3.04 6.49 -4.64
N SER A 175 -2.77 7.40 -3.71
CA SER A 175 -3.76 8.32 -3.19
C SER A 175 -4.15 9.35 -4.25
N GLY A 176 -5.43 9.36 -4.65
CA GLY A 176 -5.93 10.24 -5.72
C GLY A 176 -5.74 9.69 -7.14
N ALA A 177 -5.16 8.50 -7.30
CA ALA A 177 -5.05 7.83 -8.59
C ALA A 177 -6.34 7.11 -9.00
N VAL A 178 -6.44 6.77 -10.28
CA VAL A 178 -7.53 5.96 -10.84
C VAL A 178 -7.06 4.52 -11.01
N ILE A 179 -7.72 3.57 -10.35
CA ILE A 179 -7.44 2.13 -10.50
C ILE A 179 -8.01 1.57 -11.80
N HIS A 180 -7.24 0.69 -12.45
CA HIS A 180 -7.62 -0.01 -13.67
C HIS A 180 -7.69 -1.53 -13.48
N PRO A 181 -8.61 -2.23 -14.17
CA PRO A 181 -8.68 -3.69 -14.12
C PRO A 181 -7.41 -4.34 -14.67
N VAL A 182 -6.82 -5.26 -13.90
CA VAL A 182 -5.67 -6.06 -14.31
C VAL A 182 -6.07 -7.52 -14.48
N ARG A 183 -5.60 -8.15 -15.57
CA ARG A 183 -5.69 -9.60 -15.78
C ARG A 183 -4.30 -10.20 -15.85
N LEU A 184 -4.00 -11.09 -14.92
CA LEU A 184 -2.72 -11.81 -14.88
C LEU A 184 -2.92 -13.25 -15.36
N ASN A 185 -2.38 -13.58 -16.53
CA ASN A 185 -2.37 -14.94 -17.07
C ASN A 185 -0.93 -15.47 -17.08
N SER A 186 -0.56 -16.20 -16.03
CA SER A 186 0.78 -16.77 -15.87
C SER A 186 0.71 -18.05 -15.02
N SER A 187 1.58 -19.02 -15.30
CA SER A 187 1.78 -20.18 -14.43
C SER A 187 2.34 -19.80 -13.05
N TYR A 188 2.89 -18.58 -12.93
CA TYR A 188 3.42 -18.02 -11.68
C TYR A 188 2.39 -17.15 -10.94
N SER A 189 1.12 -17.12 -11.36
CA SER A 189 0.10 -16.24 -10.77
C SER A 189 -0.05 -16.39 -9.24
N GLY A 190 0.23 -17.57 -8.69
CA GLY A 190 0.24 -17.83 -7.25
C GLY A 190 1.36 -17.13 -6.48
N SER A 191 2.43 -16.67 -7.13
CA SER A 191 3.56 -15.94 -6.53
C SER A 191 3.66 -14.49 -7.03
N LEU A 192 2.64 -14.00 -7.72
CA LEU A 192 2.58 -12.65 -8.25
C LEU A 192 1.42 -11.87 -7.64
N ALA A 193 1.61 -10.56 -7.47
CA ALA A 193 0.55 -9.59 -7.23
C ALA A 193 0.71 -8.44 -8.21
N ALA A 194 -0.39 -7.94 -8.79
CA ALA A 194 -0.33 -6.83 -9.74
C ALA A 194 -1.51 -5.87 -9.59
N SER A 195 -1.25 -4.60 -9.86
CA SER A 195 -2.24 -3.53 -10.01
C SER A 195 -1.79 -2.54 -11.09
N ALA A 196 -2.73 -1.76 -11.59
CA ALA A 196 -2.46 -0.70 -12.54
C ALA A 196 -3.26 0.54 -12.17
N ILE A 197 -2.60 1.69 -12.12
CA ILE A 197 -3.22 2.97 -11.82
C ILE A 197 -2.85 4.00 -12.88
N THR A 198 -3.75 4.93 -13.17
CA THR A 198 -3.37 6.20 -13.77
C THR A 198 -3.24 7.24 -12.68
N TRP A 199 -2.11 7.92 -12.67
CA TRP A 199 -1.85 9.05 -11.76
C TRP A 199 -1.15 10.16 -12.54
N GLN A 200 -1.27 11.38 -12.05
CA GLN A 200 -0.71 12.56 -12.66
C GLN A 200 0.31 13.16 -11.68
N ASP A 201 1.52 13.44 -12.17
CA ASP A 201 2.46 14.28 -11.45
C ASP A 201 2.27 15.75 -11.84
N ASN A 202 3.25 16.63 -11.57
CA ASN A 202 3.07 18.05 -11.88
C ASN A 202 3.03 18.35 -13.39
N GLU A 203 3.48 17.43 -14.26
CA GLU A 203 3.70 17.67 -15.69
C GLU A 203 3.13 16.57 -16.58
N ASP A 204 3.19 15.31 -16.17
CA ASP A 204 2.88 14.13 -16.98
C ASP A 204 1.79 13.25 -16.33
N ILE A 205 1.03 12.56 -17.18
CA ILE A 205 0.10 11.50 -16.77
C ILE A 205 0.77 10.15 -17.03
N PHE A 206 0.79 9.28 -16.03
CA PHE A 206 1.38 7.95 -16.13
C PHE A 206 0.34 6.86 -15.99
N LEU A 207 0.38 5.85 -16.87
CA LEU A 207 -0.09 4.52 -16.53
C LEU A 207 1.02 3.79 -15.77
N ARG A 208 0.81 3.57 -14.48
CA ARG A 208 1.73 2.85 -13.61
C ARG A 208 1.24 1.43 -13.39
N ILE A 209 2.05 0.45 -13.78
CA ILE A 209 1.80 -0.98 -13.59
C ILE A 209 2.76 -1.49 -12.52
N LYS A 210 2.22 -1.91 -11.38
CA LYS A 210 3.00 -2.42 -10.24
C LYS A 210 2.89 -3.94 -10.21
N ILE A 211 4.02 -4.63 -10.08
CA ILE A 211 4.05 -6.09 -9.99
C ILE A 211 5.05 -6.54 -8.93
N VAL A 212 4.57 -7.34 -7.98
CA VAL A 212 5.42 -8.10 -7.05
C VAL A 212 5.67 -9.48 -7.64
N ASN A 213 6.93 -9.87 -7.74
CA ASN A 213 7.36 -11.26 -7.86
C ASN A 213 7.88 -11.76 -6.52
N PHE A 214 7.03 -12.47 -5.78
CA PHE A 214 7.38 -13.04 -4.47
C PHE A 214 8.14 -14.37 -4.60
N GLY A 215 8.20 -14.94 -5.81
CA GLY A 215 8.81 -16.23 -6.07
C GLY A 215 10.33 -16.18 -6.34
N PRO A 216 11.00 -17.33 -6.29
CA PRO A 216 12.44 -17.45 -6.48
C PRO A 216 12.88 -17.50 -7.96
N ASN A 217 11.93 -17.49 -8.89
CA ASN A 217 12.19 -17.61 -10.31
C ASN A 217 12.02 -16.26 -11.00
N ALA A 218 12.86 -15.97 -11.98
CA ALA A 218 12.60 -14.87 -12.91
C ALA A 218 11.33 -15.20 -13.72
N VAL A 219 10.49 -14.20 -13.94
CA VAL A 219 9.23 -14.35 -14.67
C VAL A 219 9.21 -13.39 -15.86
N ASN A 220 9.12 -13.94 -17.07
CA ASN A 220 8.89 -13.15 -18.27
C ASN A 220 7.38 -12.98 -18.49
N LEU A 221 6.95 -11.74 -18.68
CA LEU A 221 5.56 -11.38 -18.95
C LEU A 221 5.49 -10.52 -20.21
N THR A 222 4.41 -10.69 -20.97
CA THR A 222 3.96 -9.66 -21.91
C THR A 222 3.02 -8.74 -21.15
N LEU A 223 3.37 -7.46 -21.06
CA LEU A 223 2.48 -6.42 -20.55
C LEU A 223 1.75 -5.81 -21.74
N SER A 224 0.42 -5.72 -21.64
CA SER A 224 -0.43 -5.16 -22.68
C SER A 224 -1.48 -4.25 -22.03
N ALA A 225 -1.46 -2.97 -22.41
CA ALA A 225 -2.44 -1.96 -22.03
C ALA A 225 -3.37 -1.72 -23.22
N THR A 226 -4.66 -1.95 -23.02
CA THR A 226 -5.68 -1.77 -24.06
C THR A 226 -6.57 -0.58 -23.73
N GLY A 227 -7.00 0.18 -24.74
CA GLY A 227 -7.88 1.34 -24.53
C GLY A 227 -7.15 2.58 -24.05
N LEU A 228 -5.83 2.66 -24.29
CA LEU A 228 -5.10 3.91 -24.13
C LEU A 228 -5.58 4.89 -25.20
N GLU A 229 -6.06 6.05 -24.76
CA GLU A 229 -6.44 7.14 -25.67
C GLU A 229 -5.21 7.93 -26.15
N ALA A 230 -4.09 7.81 -25.43
CA ALA A 230 -2.83 8.50 -25.66
C ALA A 230 -1.71 7.52 -26.04
N GLY A 231 -0.73 8.02 -26.80
CA GLY A 231 0.50 7.28 -27.08
C GLY A 231 1.37 7.11 -25.83
N VAL A 232 2.35 6.20 -25.90
CA VAL A 232 3.33 6.00 -24.81
C VAL A 232 4.62 6.74 -25.12
N ASN A 233 5.00 7.70 -24.28
CA ASN A 233 6.23 8.46 -24.40
C ASN A 233 7.42 7.69 -23.79
N THR A 234 8.17 7.00 -24.63
CA THR A 234 9.34 6.21 -24.19
C THR A 234 10.41 7.02 -23.47
N SER A 235 10.60 8.30 -23.85
CA SER A 235 11.65 9.15 -23.29
C SER A 235 11.38 9.58 -21.85
N ARG A 236 10.10 9.62 -21.45
CA ARG A 236 9.62 9.96 -20.11
C ARG A 236 9.21 8.73 -19.30
N SER A 237 9.09 7.58 -19.94
CA SER A 237 8.76 6.31 -19.29
C SER A 237 9.94 5.74 -18.51
N ALA A 238 9.63 5.11 -17.39
CA ALA A 238 10.64 4.58 -16.46
C ALA A 238 10.23 3.23 -15.89
N VAL A 239 11.22 2.50 -15.39
CA VAL A 239 11.03 1.31 -14.57
C VAL A 239 11.68 1.54 -13.21
N THR A 240 10.99 1.17 -12.15
CA THR A 240 11.52 1.20 -10.79
C THR A 240 11.53 -0.20 -10.22
N VAL A 241 12.67 -0.67 -9.73
CA VAL A 241 12.84 -2.01 -9.15
C VAL A 241 13.32 -1.90 -7.71
N LEU A 242 12.67 -2.62 -6.80
CA LEU A 242 13.19 -2.90 -5.46
C LEU A 242 13.46 -4.40 -5.36
N THR A 243 14.71 -4.77 -5.09
CA THR A 243 15.18 -6.16 -4.94
C THR A 243 16.56 -6.15 -4.25
N SER A 244 17.09 -7.31 -3.92
CA SER A 244 18.43 -7.52 -3.40
C SER A 244 18.91 -8.95 -3.69
N ASN A 245 20.16 -9.26 -3.35
CA ASN A 245 20.72 -10.60 -3.54
C ASN A 245 20.16 -11.62 -2.53
N ASP A 246 19.82 -11.18 -1.31
CA ASP A 246 19.21 -11.99 -0.26
C ASP A 246 17.85 -11.40 0.15
N THR A 247 16.85 -12.25 0.36
CA THR A 247 15.52 -11.85 0.82
C THR A 247 15.53 -11.29 2.23
N LEU A 248 16.52 -11.63 3.04
CA LEU A 248 16.71 -11.10 4.39
C LEU A 248 17.64 -9.88 4.41
N ASP A 249 17.98 -9.29 3.26
CA ASP A 249 18.73 -8.04 3.24
C ASP A 249 17.92 -6.88 3.84
N GLU A 250 18.59 -6.08 4.67
CA GLU A 250 18.04 -4.95 5.41
C GLU A 250 18.89 -3.70 5.22
N ASN A 251 18.32 -2.53 5.49
CA ASN A 251 19.08 -1.29 5.65
C ASN A 251 19.62 -1.15 7.08
N SER A 252 20.73 -0.43 7.25
CA SER A 252 21.33 -0.15 8.56
C SER A 252 21.94 1.26 8.60
N PHE A 253 22.48 1.69 9.74
CA PHE A 253 23.23 2.94 9.78
C PHE A 253 24.52 2.92 8.95
N ASP A 254 25.16 1.74 8.80
CA ASP A 254 26.39 1.60 8.02
C ASP A 254 26.11 1.57 6.51
N ASP A 255 24.92 1.06 6.12
CA ASP A 255 24.44 1.04 4.74
C ASP A 255 22.93 1.36 4.68
N PRO A 256 22.55 2.65 4.76
CA PRO A 256 21.14 3.06 4.88
C PRO A 256 20.33 2.92 3.59
N LEU A 257 21.00 2.60 2.48
CA LEU A 257 20.40 2.54 1.13
C LEU A 257 20.67 1.19 0.45
N LYS A 258 21.04 0.15 1.21
CA LYS A 258 21.34 -1.19 0.70
C LYS A 258 20.20 -1.76 -0.14
N VAL A 259 18.98 -1.68 0.39
CA VAL A 259 17.74 -2.13 -0.24
C VAL A 259 16.81 -0.92 -0.36
N LYS A 260 16.72 -0.40 -1.58
CA LYS A 260 15.85 0.73 -1.95
C LYS A 260 15.34 0.58 -3.38
N PRO A 261 14.27 1.30 -3.77
CA PRO A 261 13.83 1.37 -5.15
C PRO A 261 14.90 2.05 -6.02
N VAL A 262 15.19 1.45 -7.17
CA VAL A 262 16.12 1.98 -8.17
C VAL A 262 15.33 2.27 -9.44
N LYS A 263 15.25 3.54 -9.83
CA LYS A 263 14.60 4.01 -11.05
C LYS A 263 15.59 4.07 -12.22
N SER A 264 15.18 3.61 -13.39
CA SER A 264 15.92 3.73 -14.65
C SER A 264 14.97 4.01 -15.81
N GLY A 265 15.51 4.45 -16.95
CA GLY A 265 14.69 4.67 -18.16
C GLY A 265 14.14 3.36 -18.70
N LEU A 266 12.99 3.42 -19.39
CA LEU A 266 12.34 2.28 -20.01
C LEU A 266 12.24 2.45 -21.55
N PRO A 267 13.33 2.22 -22.31
CA PRO A 267 13.34 2.43 -23.76
C PRO A 267 12.38 1.53 -24.54
N SER A 268 11.97 0.41 -23.94
CA SER A 268 11.01 -0.55 -24.50
C SER A 268 9.56 -0.23 -24.14
N ALA A 269 9.28 0.91 -23.51
CA ALA A 269 7.94 1.32 -23.13
C ALA A 269 7.03 1.38 -24.37
N ALA A 270 5.91 0.69 -24.30
CA ALA A 270 4.92 0.63 -25.37
C ALA A 270 3.59 0.15 -24.78
N GLU A 271 2.52 0.27 -25.56
CA GLU A 271 1.22 -0.32 -25.20
C GLU A 271 1.33 -1.83 -24.98
N GLU A 272 2.18 -2.51 -25.77
CA GLU A 272 2.55 -3.90 -25.57
C GLU A 272 4.07 -4.03 -25.48
N MET A 273 4.58 -4.59 -24.39
CA MET A 273 6.01 -4.77 -24.17
C MET A 273 6.35 -6.06 -23.42
N GLN A 274 7.56 -6.57 -23.64
CA GLN A 274 8.11 -7.65 -22.83
C GLN A 274 8.71 -7.08 -21.54
N ALA A 275 8.43 -7.75 -20.42
CA ALA A 275 8.95 -7.41 -19.11
C ALA A 275 9.55 -8.65 -18.45
N MET A 276 10.75 -8.51 -17.90
CA MET A 276 11.38 -9.53 -17.05
C MET A 276 11.28 -9.06 -15.60
N LEU A 277 10.59 -9.83 -14.77
CA LEU A 277 10.58 -9.66 -13.33
C LEU A 277 11.69 -10.54 -12.75
N VAL A 278 12.63 -9.93 -12.03
CA VAL A 278 13.66 -10.68 -11.31
C VAL A 278 13.04 -11.41 -10.10
N PRO A 279 13.65 -12.51 -9.60
CA PRO A 279 13.21 -13.15 -8.36
C PRO A 279 13.10 -12.16 -7.21
N HIS A 280 12.15 -12.38 -6.29
CA HIS A 280 11.99 -11.58 -5.07
C HIS A 280 12.13 -10.07 -5.32
N SER A 281 11.19 -9.53 -6.09
CA SER A 281 11.23 -8.13 -6.49
C SER A 281 9.87 -7.47 -6.50
N PHE A 282 9.88 -6.17 -6.30
CA PHE A 282 8.81 -5.26 -6.69
C PHE A 282 9.30 -4.50 -7.93
N THR A 283 8.49 -4.49 -8.98
CA THR A 283 8.78 -3.75 -10.21
C THR A 283 7.58 -2.87 -10.56
N SER A 284 7.83 -1.58 -10.79
CA SER A 284 6.86 -0.63 -11.32
C SER A 284 7.28 -0.20 -12.72
N PHE A 285 6.36 -0.32 -13.68
CA PHE A 285 6.50 0.24 -15.02
C PHE A 285 5.66 1.49 -15.12
N ASP A 286 6.31 2.63 -15.26
CA ASP A 286 5.67 3.94 -15.34
C ASP A 286 5.68 4.36 -16.82
N LEU A 287 4.56 4.13 -17.50
CA LEU A 287 4.37 4.50 -18.90
C LEU A 287 3.83 5.93 -18.95
N ALA A 288 4.67 6.88 -19.37
CA ALA A 288 4.22 8.24 -19.62
C ALA A 288 3.26 8.24 -20.80
N LEU A 289 2.08 8.80 -20.60
CA LEU A 289 1.06 8.95 -21.64
C LEU A 289 1.26 10.30 -22.31
N ASP A 290 1.33 10.32 -23.64
CA ASP A 290 1.35 11.57 -24.38
C ASP A 290 0.06 12.33 -24.05
N GLU A 291 0.16 13.58 -23.58
CA GLU A 291 -1.01 14.44 -23.63
C GLU A 291 -1.44 14.52 -25.11
N TYR A 292 -2.76 14.53 -25.38
CA TYR A 292 -3.24 14.93 -26.70
C TYR A 292 -2.67 16.32 -26.95
N GLY A 293 -1.54 16.38 -27.66
CA GLY A 293 -1.00 17.63 -28.13
C GLY A 293 -2.14 18.30 -28.87
N GLU A 294 -2.43 19.55 -28.51
CA GLU A 294 -3.06 20.48 -29.42
C GLU A 294 -2.46 20.18 -30.79
N LEU A 295 -3.30 19.62 -31.68
CA LEU A 295 -2.97 19.46 -33.09
C LEU A 295 -2.31 20.76 -33.49
N VAL A 296 -1.00 20.68 -33.76
CA VAL A 296 -0.19 21.79 -34.25
C VAL A 296 -0.99 22.38 -35.40
N ALA A 297 -1.61 23.53 -35.13
CA ALA A 297 -2.28 24.33 -36.13
C ALA A 297 -1.18 25.02 -36.94
N ASP A 298 -0.47 24.22 -37.73
CA ASP A 298 0.28 24.74 -38.87
C ASP A 298 -0.72 25.07 -39.97
N MET A 299 -1.09 26.36 -40.02
CA MET A 299 -1.49 27.07 -41.24
C MET A 299 -0.84 28.46 -41.26
#